data_AF-V7D2A0-F1
#
_entry.id   AF-V7D2A0-F1
#
_cell.length_a   1.000
_cell.length_b   1.000
_cell.length_c   1.000
_cell.angle_alpha   90.00
_cell.angle_beta   90.00
_cell.angle_gamma   90.00
#
_symmetry.space_group_name_H-M   'P 1'
#
loop_
_entity.id
_entity.type
_entity.pdbx_description
1 polymer ?
#
loop_
_entity_poly.entity_id
_entity_poly.type
_entity_poly.pdbx_seq_one_letter_code
_entity_poly.pdbx_strand_id
1 'polypeptide(L)'
;MRELRRVASQGIPHAAAPALRPTLWKLLLGYLPSDRALWSSELANKRSQYKHFKDDLLMNPSEITRRIYNSAAHDIDDAKSETRILLSRSQITHEDHPLSLGKTSVWNQFFQDTDLIEQIDRDVKRTHPDIHFFSGDSQLAKSNQDALKNILLIFAKLNPGIRYVQGMNEVLAPLFYVFKNDPDEENAAFAEADTFFCFVELLSGFQDNFCQQLDNSIVGIRSTITRLSQLLKEHDEELWRHLEVTTQVNPQFYAFRWITLLLTQEFNFSDILHIWDIILSDPEGPQHVWGWPLPSAICH
;
A
#
# COMPACT_ATOMS: atom_id res chain seq x y z
N MET A 1 -22.21 12.39 -0.39
CA MET A 1 -20.75 12.65 -0.43
C MET A 1 -20.34 14.03 0.06
N ARG A 2 -20.84 15.16 -0.49
CA ARG A 2 -20.40 16.51 -0.03
C ARG A 2 -20.58 16.77 1.47
N GLU A 3 -21.76 16.45 2.01
CA GLU A 3 -22.03 16.64 3.44
C GLU A 3 -21.21 15.71 4.33
N LEU A 4 -20.96 14.47 3.87
CA LEU A 4 -20.12 13.50 4.58
C LEU A 4 -18.69 14.02 4.74
N ARG A 5 -18.12 14.54 3.65
CA ARG A 5 -16.81 15.17 3.60
C ARG A 5 -16.71 16.35 4.57
N ARG A 6 -17.72 17.24 4.58
CA ARG A 6 -17.79 18.38 5.49
C ARG A 6 -17.83 17.99 6.98
N VAL A 7 -18.50 16.89 7.32
CA VAL A 7 -18.57 16.40 8.70
C VAL A 7 -17.28 15.69 9.10
N ALA A 8 -16.73 14.84 8.22
CA ALA A 8 -15.49 14.12 8.51
C ALA A 8 -14.26 15.04 8.62
N SER A 9 -14.25 16.19 7.94
CA SER A 9 -13.21 17.22 8.09
C SER A 9 -13.19 17.91 9.47
N GLN A 10 -14.18 17.66 10.33
CA GLN A 10 -14.20 18.13 11.73
C GLN A 10 -13.56 17.12 12.69
N GLY A 11 -13.05 16.00 12.18
CA GLY A 11 -12.48 14.88 12.93
C GLY A 11 -13.53 13.83 13.28
N ILE A 12 -13.15 12.55 13.21
CA ILE A 12 -14.05 11.43 13.51
C ILE A 12 -13.82 11.00 14.97
N PRO A 13 -14.83 11.09 15.87
CA PRO A 13 -14.64 10.77 17.27
C PRO A 13 -14.48 9.25 17.48
N HIS A 14 -13.26 8.83 17.82
CA HIS A 14 -12.92 7.40 18.01
C HIS A 14 -13.70 6.75 19.17
N ALA A 15 -13.86 7.48 20.30
CA ALA A 15 -14.50 6.94 21.50
C ALA A 15 -16.04 6.86 21.41
N ALA A 16 -16.66 7.73 20.63
CA ALA A 16 -18.12 7.78 20.51
C ALA A 16 -18.66 6.79 19.47
N ALA A 17 -17.86 6.45 18.45
CA ALA A 17 -18.30 5.61 17.35
C ALA A 17 -17.11 4.94 16.63
N PRO A 18 -16.52 3.88 17.21
CA PRO A 18 -15.30 3.24 16.69
C PRO A 18 -15.47 2.66 15.29
N ALA A 19 -16.69 2.25 14.90
CA ALA A 19 -17.01 1.71 13.57
C ALA A 19 -17.06 2.77 12.46
N LEU A 20 -17.12 4.07 12.79
CA LEU A 20 -17.28 5.12 11.80
C LEU A 20 -16.01 5.34 10.99
N ARG A 21 -14.84 5.40 11.63
CA ARG A 21 -13.59 5.71 10.91
C ARG A 21 -13.27 4.69 9.81
N PRO A 22 -13.31 3.36 10.06
CA PRO A 22 -13.07 2.36 9.00
C PRO A 22 -14.02 2.52 7.81
N THR A 23 -15.32 2.67 8.09
CA THR A 23 -16.34 2.82 7.04
C THR A 23 -16.18 4.12 6.26
N LEU A 24 -15.90 5.22 6.96
CA LEU A 24 -15.73 6.54 6.34
C LEU A 24 -14.49 6.59 5.45
N TRP A 25 -13.36 6.07 5.91
CA TRP A 25 -12.14 6.04 5.09
C TRP A 25 -12.35 5.23 3.81
N LYS A 26 -13.02 4.07 3.90
CA LYS A 26 -13.39 3.26 2.73
C LYS A 26 -14.26 4.03 1.73
N LEU A 27 -15.20 4.86 2.19
CA LEU A 27 -16.05 5.70 1.33
C LEU A 27 -15.30 6.89 0.73
N LEU A 28 -14.45 7.55 1.53
CA LEU A 28 -13.71 8.74 1.13
C LEU A 28 -12.65 8.44 0.08
N LEU A 29 -12.02 7.27 0.18
CA LEU A 29 -11.06 6.72 -0.79
C LEU A 29 -11.72 6.06 -2.01
N GLY A 30 -13.06 6.02 -2.09
CA GLY A 30 -13.77 5.43 -3.22
C GLY A 30 -13.75 3.90 -3.28
N TYR A 31 -13.23 3.23 -2.24
CA TYR A 31 -13.26 1.77 -2.14
C TYR A 31 -14.70 1.23 -1.99
N LEU A 32 -15.54 1.92 -1.22
CA LEU A 32 -16.97 1.63 -1.14
C LEU A 32 -17.78 2.62 -2.00
N PRO A 33 -18.76 2.15 -2.78
CA PRO A 33 -19.65 3.04 -3.51
C PRO A 33 -20.55 3.83 -2.56
N SER A 34 -21.10 4.96 -3.04
CA SER A 34 -22.04 5.76 -2.24
C SER A 34 -23.35 5.03 -1.94
N ASP A 35 -23.72 4.05 -2.77
CA ASP A 35 -24.89 3.21 -2.54
C ASP A 35 -24.56 2.04 -1.60
N ARG A 36 -25.17 2.08 -0.41
CA ARG A 36 -24.99 1.07 0.63
C ARG A 36 -25.48 -0.32 0.22
N ALA A 37 -26.45 -0.42 -0.69
CA ALA A 37 -26.97 -1.71 -1.14
C ALA A 37 -25.91 -2.55 -1.88
N LEU A 38 -24.90 -1.89 -2.46
CA LEU A 38 -23.84 -2.53 -3.23
C LEU A 38 -22.64 -2.97 -2.38
N TRP A 39 -22.56 -2.54 -1.11
CA TRP A 39 -21.35 -2.73 -0.28
C TRP A 39 -20.99 -4.21 -0.11
N SER A 40 -21.95 -5.06 0.23
CA SER A 40 -21.68 -6.49 0.44
C SER A 40 -21.13 -7.17 -0.81
N SER A 41 -21.66 -6.82 -1.99
CA SER A 41 -21.20 -7.37 -3.26
C SER A 41 -19.80 -6.85 -3.62
N GLU A 42 -19.55 -5.56 -3.43
CA GLU A 42 -18.26 -4.94 -3.73
C GLU A 42 -17.15 -5.49 -2.82
N LEU A 43 -17.41 -5.58 -1.51
CA LEU A 43 -16.48 -6.15 -0.53
C LEU A 43 -16.17 -7.61 -0.88
N ALA A 44 -17.18 -8.43 -1.18
CA ALA A 44 -16.97 -9.83 -1.54
C ALA A 44 -16.09 -9.97 -2.79
N ASN A 45 -16.36 -9.18 -3.83
CA ASN A 45 -15.59 -9.19 -5.06
C ASN A 45 -14.13 -8.78 -4.82
N LYS A 46 -13.90 -7.61 -4.20
CA LYS A 46 -12.56 -7.11 -3.90
C LYS A 46 -11.77 -8.07 -3.00
N ARG A 47 -12.37 -8.58 -1.92
CA ARG A 47 -11.72 -9.53 -1.01
C ARG A 47 -11.34 -10.83 -1.72
N SER A 48 -12.20 -11.34 -2.61
CA SER A 48 -11.87 -12.50 -3.45
C SER A 48 -10.74 -12.20 -4.44
N GLN A 49 -10.74 -11.01 -5.05
CA GLN A 49 -9.68 -10.58 -5.96
C GLN A 49 -8.32 -10.48 -5.25
N TYR A 50 -8.27 -9.88 -4.05
CA TYR A 50 -7.04 -9.82 -3.28
C TYR A 50 -6.53 -11.21 -2.89
N LYS A 51 -7.44 -12.12 -2.52
CA LYS A 51 -7.07 -13.51 -2.24
C LYS A 51 -6.40 -14.16 -3.44
N HIS A 52 -6.93 -13.94 -4.65
CA HIS A 52 -6.31 -14.44 -5.88
C HIS A 52 -4.91 -13.84 -6.10
N PHE A 53 -4.72 -12.53 -5.90
CA PHE A 53 -3.39 -11.93 -5.97
C PHE A 53 -2.40 -12.54 -4.98
N LYS A 54 -2.85 -12.82 -3.75
CA LYS A 54 -2.03 -13.46 -2.72
C LYS A 54 -1.65 -14.89 -3.12
N ASP A 55 -2.62 -15.65 -3.62
CA ASP A 55 -2.44 -17.03 -4.07
C ASP A 55 -1.59 -17.16 -5.34
N ASP A 56 -1.44 -16.10 -6.14
CA ASP A 56 -0.65 -16.13 -7.38
C ASP A 56 0.74 -15.51 -7.20
N LEU A 57 0.85 -14.40 -6.47
CA LEU A 57 2.05 -13.56 -6.42
C LEU A 57 2.96 -13.85 -5.22
N LEU A 58 2.42 -14.42 -4.14
CA LEU A 58 3.15 -14.70 -2.90
C LEU A 58 3.45 -16.19 -2.70
N MET A 59 3.12 -17.05 -3.66
CA MET A 59 3.46 -18.47 -3.56
C MET A 59 4.97 -18.68 -3.51
N ASN A 60 5.38 -19.61 -2.65
CA ASN A 60 6.75 -20.05 -2.59
C ASN A 60 7.15 -20.70 -3.94
N PRO A 61 8.34 -20.41 -4.50
CA PRO A 61 8.81 -21.03 -5.74
C PRO A 61 8.70 -22.56 -5.75
N SER A 62 8.94 -23.21 -4.61
CA SER A 62 8.80 -24.67 -4.47
C SER A 62 7.36 -25.16 -4.60
N GLU A 63 6.39 -24.34 -4.17
CA GLU A 63 4.97 -24.64 -4.28
C GLU A 63 4.43 -24.36 -5.69
N ILE A 64 4.98 -23.34 -6.37
CA ILE A 64 4.75 -23.07 -7.80
C ILE A 64 5.26 -24.24 -8.65
N THR A 65 6.53 -24.67 -8.45
CA THR A 65 7.09 -25.83 -9.17
C THR A 65 6.27 -27.09 -8.91
N ARG A 66 5.80 -27.30 -7.68
CA ARG A 66 4.93 -28.44 -7.34
C ARG A 66 3.56 -28.36 -8.03
N ARG A 67 2.93 -27.18 -8.10
CA ARG A 67 1.66 -27.01 -8.83
C ARG A 67 1.84 -27.29 -10.32
N ILE A 68 2.88 -26.75 -10.96
CA ILE A 68 3.21 -26.98 -12.37
C ILE A 68 3.38 -28.49 -12.64
N TYR A 69 4.14 -29.18 -11.78
CA TYR A 69 4.38 -30.60 -11.91
C TYR A 69 3.10 -31.43 -11.73
N ASN A 70 2.25 -31.06 -10.77
CA ASN A 70 0.97 -31.74 -10.54
C ASN A 70 -0.04 -31.50 -11.67
N SER A 71 -0.08 -30.30 -12.26
CA SER A 71 -0.91 -30.01 -13.43
C SER A 71 -0.42 -30.76 -14.68
N ALA A 72 0.90 -30.84 -14.90
CA ALA A 72 1.46 -31.63 -15.99
C ALA A 72 1.27 -33.15 -15.81
N ALA A 73 1.20 -33.64 -14.57
CA ALA A 73 0.90 -35.03 -14.27
C ALA A 73 -0.58 -35.38 -14.54
N HIS A 74 -1.51 -34.44 -14.33
CA HIS A 74 -2.94 -34.64 -14.65
C HIS A 74 -3.22 -34.72 -16.17
N ASP A 75 -2.35 -34.14 -17.01
CA ASP A 75 -2.45 -34.29 -18.48
C ASP A 75 -1.90 -35.64 -18.99
N ILE A 76 -1.20 -36.42 -18.14
CA ILE A 76 -0.57 -37.70 -18.50
C ILE A 76 -1.38 -38.91 -18.02
N ASP A 77 -2.24 -38.75 -16.99
CA ASP A 77 -2.96 -39.84 -16.35
C ASP A 77 -4.17 -40.39 -17.13
N ASP A 78 -4.51 -39.83 -18.29
CA ASP A 78 -5.49 -40.44 -19.20
C ASP A 78 -4.92 -41.66 -19.99
N ALA A 79 -3.67 -42.05 -19.72
CA ALA A 79 -3.06 -43.23 -20.32
C ALA A 79 -2.23 -44.08 -19.34
N LYS A 80 -2.95 -44.95 -18.61
CA LYS A 80 -2.59 -46.33 -18.16
C LYS A 80 -2.45 -46.57 -16.65
N SER A 81 -3.32 -47.47 -16.21
CA SER A 81 -3.43 -48.16 -14.94
C SER A 81 -2.18 -48.96 -14.51
N GLU A 82 -2.02 -49.02 -13.19
CA GLU A 82 -1.32 -50.03 -12.35
C GLU A 82 0.17 -50.27 -12.60
N THR A 83 1.03 -49.89 -11.64
CA THR A 83 2.00 -50.76 -10.92
C THR A 83 2.92 -49.94 -9.99
N ARG A 84 2.95 -50.34 -8.69
CA ARG A 84 3.97 -50.12 -7.65
C ARG A 84 4.49 -48.70 -7.36
N ILE A 85 4.24 -48.28 -6.11
CA ILE A 85 4.87 -47.16 -5.41
C ILE A 85 6.39 -47.40 -5.31
N LEU A 86 7.13 -46.94 -6.30
CA LEU A 86 8.52 -46.51 -6.17
C LEU A 86 8.48 -44.99 -6.27
N LEU A 87 9.09 -44.28 -5.32
CA LEU A 87 9.29 -42.83 -5.40
C LEU A 87 10.13 -42.55 -6.66
N SER A 88 9.44 -42.31 -7.78
CA SER A 88 10.07 -41.92 -9.03
C SER A 88 10.72 -40.57 -8.80
N ARG A 89 12.05 -40.54 -8.90
CA ARG A 89 12.82 -39.31 -8.83
C ARG A 89 12.44 -38.49 -10.06
N SER A 90 11.49 -37.57 -9.90
CA SER A 90 11.02 -36.69 -10.96
C SER A 90 12.23 -36.04 -11.65
N GLN A 91 12.39 -36.28 -12.95
CA GLN A 91 13.40 -35.58 -13.75
C GLN A 91 13.02 -34.09 -13.73
N ILE A 92 13.85 -33.28 -13.09
CA ILE A 92 13.73 -31.82 -13.10
C ILE A 92 13.95 -31.39 -14.55
N THR A 93 12.95 -30.79 -15.18
CA THR A 93 13.11 -30.14 -16.48
C THR A 93 14.22 -29.11 -16.35
N HIS A 94 15.25 -29.23 -17.17
CA HIS A 94 16.60 -28.65 -16.98
C HIS A 94 16.66 -27.10 -17.01
N GLU A 95 15.51 -26.41 -17.02
CA GLU A 95 15.38 -24.96 -17.21
C GLU A 95 14.80 -24.23 -15.99
N ASP A 96 14.15 -24.90 -15.03
CA ASP A 96 13.53 -24.27 -13.85
C ASP A 96 14.04 -24.84 -12.53
N HIS A 97 15.17 -24.33 -12.07
CA HIS A 97 15.81 -24.69 -10.81
C HIS A 97 16.42 -23.46 -10.11
N PRO A 98 16.79 -23.54 -8.81
CA PRO A 98 17.34 -22.43 -8.03
C PRO A 98 18.67 -21.82 -8.54
N LEU A 99 19.26 -22.39 -9.59
CA LEU A 99 20.50 -21.90 -10.21
C LEU A 99 20.27 -21.60 -11.71
N SER A 100 19.02 -21.56 -12.15
CA SER A 100 18.65 -21.28 -13.54
C SER A 100 19.05 -19.87 -13.91
N LEU A 101 19.90 -19.74 -14.94
CA LEU A 101 20.30 -18.46 -15.51
C LEU A 101 19.26 -17.91 -16.50
N GLY A 102 18.21 -18.70 -16.80
CA GLY A 102 17.11 -18.30 -17.69
C GLY A 102 16.30 -17.16 -17.10
N LYS A 103 16.12 -16.07 -17.85
CA LYS A 103 15.36 -14.88 -17.43
C LYS A 103 13.87 -15.14 -17.17
N THR A 104 13.34 -16.23 -17.72
CA THR A 104 11.94 -16.67 -17.55
C THR A 104 11.75 -17.62 -16.38
N SER A 105 12.82 -18.01 -15.68
CA SER A 105 12.71 -18.98 -14.60
C SER A 105 12.05 -18.37 -13.37
N VAL A 106 11.10 -19.11 -12.77
CA VAL A 106 10.42 -18.74 -11.52
C VAL A 106 11.44 -18.42 -10.43
N TRP A 107 12.55 -19.17 -10.39
CA TRP A 107 13.63 -18.95 -9.43
C TRP A 107 14.41 -17.67 -9.71
N ASN A 108 14.68 -17.33 -10.97
CA ASN A 108 15.38 -16.10 -11.34
C ASN A 108 14.55 -14.87 -10.95
N GLN A 109 13.24 -14.89 -11.24
CA GLN A 109 12.32 -13.82 -10.84
C GLN A 109 12.21 -13.72 -9.30
N PHE A 110 12.18 -14.85 -8.60
CA PHE A 110 12.23 -14.87 -7.14
C PHE A 110 13.52 -14.24 -6.58
N PHE A 111 14.69 -14.56 -7.15
CA PHE A 111 15.95 -13.96 -6.71
C PHE A 111 16.05 -12.47 -7.02
N GLN A 112 15.46 -12.02 -8.13
CA GLN A 112 15.35 -10.58 -8.44
C GLN A 112 14.46 -9.85 -7.43
N ASP A 113 13.47 -10.53 -6.86
CA ASP A 113 12.57 -9.98 -5.84
C ASP A 113 13.14 -10.11 -4.41
N THR A 114 14.25 -10.83 -4.19
CA THR A 114 14.84 -11.00 -2.85
C THR A 114 15.21 -9.66 -2.23
N ASP A 115 15.89 -8.78 -2.97
CA ASP A 115 16.29 -7.47 -2.45
C ASP A 115 15.08 -6.61 -2.08
N LEU A 116 14.02 -6.67 -2.90
CA LEU A 116 12.73 -6.01 -2.65
C LEU A 116 12.06 -6.56 -1.39
N ILE A 117 12.00 -7.89 -1.24
CA ILE A 117 11.41 -8.57 -0.08
C ILE A 117 12.16 -8.20 1.20
N GLU A 118 13.49 -8.23 1.17
CA GLU A 118 14.31 -7.86 2.32
C GLU A 118 14.18 -6.38 2.68
N GLN A 119 14.08 -5.51 1.68
CA GLN A 119 13.85 -4.08 1.91
C GLN A 119 12.50 -3.85 2.60
N ILE A 120 11.43 -4.46 2.10
CA ILE A 120 10.10 -4.38 2.71
C ILE A 120 10.11 -4.98 4.11
N ASP A 121 10.77 -6.13 4.34
CA ASP A 121 10.88 -6.75 5.66
C ASP A 121 11.55 -5.84 6.68
N ARG A 122 12.68 -5.22 6.32
CA ARG A 122 13.37 -4.27 7.20
C ARG A 122 12.51 -3.06 7.51
N ASP A 123 11.81 -2.52 6.51
CA ASP A 123 10.97 -1.33 6.67
C ASP A 123 9.72 -1.60 7.52
N VAL A 124 9.07 -2.75 7.33
CA VAL A 124 7.91 -3.14 8.16
C VAL A 124 8.33 -3.35 9.62
N LYS A 125 9.48 -3.99 9.88
CA LYS A 125 9.98 -4.19 11.26
C LYS A 125 10.26 -2.90 12.01
N ARG A 126 10.61 -1.82 11.30
CA ARG A 126 10.89 -0.49 11.88
C ARG A 126 9.69 0.47 11.83
N THR A 127 8.54 0.03 11.33
CA THR A 127 7.32 0.87 11.22
C THR A 127 6.74 1.09 12.61
N HIS A 128 6.62 2.35 13.03
CA HIS A 128 6.10 2.78 14.34
C HIS A 128 6.57 1.88 15.52
N PRO A 129 7.87 1.87 15.84
CA PRO A 129 8.47 0.93 16.79
C PRO A 129 7.95 1.09 18.22
N ASP A 130 7.35 2.23 18.55
CA ASP A 130 6.78 2.51 19.88
C ASP A 130 5.34 1.99 20.04
N ILE A 131 4.75 1.41 18.98
CA ILE A 131 3.36 0.95 18.99
C ILE A 131 3.32 -0.57 18.94
N HIS A 132 2.87 -1.20 20.03
CA HIS A 132 2.78 -2.66 20.17
C HIS A 132 1.97 -3.38 19.08
N PHE A 133 1.08 -2.67 18.40
CA PHE A 133 0.33 -3.18 17.26
C PHE A 133 1.24 -3.51 16.06
N PHE A 134 2.29 -2.71 15.85
CA PHE A 134 3.25 -2.84 14.75
C PHE A 134 4.57 -3.48 15.19
N SER A 135 4.98 -3.30 16.44
CA SER A 135 6.25 -3.77 16.98
C SER A 135 6.05 -4.71 18.18
N GLY A 136 6.76 -5.84 18.17
CA GLY A 136 6.80 -6.75 19.31
C GLY A 136 6.77 -8.23 18.93
N ASP A 137 7.03 -9.08 19.92
CA ASP A 137 7.15 -10.53 19.73
C ASP A 137 5.81 -11.28 19.80
N SER A 138 4.72 -10.56 20.08
CA SER A 138 3.39 -11.14 20.16
C SER A 138 2.96 -11.73 18.82
N GLN A 139 2.17 -12.80 18.86
CA GLN A 139 1.64 -13.44 17.65
C GLN A 139 0.80 -12.46 16.82
N LEU A 140 0.09 -11.55 17.48
CA LEU A 140 -0.72 -10.53 16.82
C LEU A 140 0.15 -9.53 16.06
N ALA A 141 1.21 -9.00 16.70
CA ALA A 141 2.13 -8.06 16.05
C ALA A 141 2.83 -8.70 14.84
N LYS A 142 3.27 -9.96 14.96
CA LYS A 142 3.85 -10.71 13.84
C LYS A 142 2.85 -10.89 12.70
N SER A 143 1.61 -11.28 13.01
CA SER A 143 0.55 -11.39 12.01
C SER A 143 0.24 -10.06 11.31
N ASN A 144 0.31 -8.94 12.04
CA ASN A 144 0.12 -7.60 11.49
C ASN A 144 1.28 -7.21 10.55
N GLN A 145 2.52 -7.48 10.96
CA GLN A 145 3.70 -7.27 10.12
C GLN A 145 3.63 -8.10 8.83
N ASP A 146 3.24 -9.37 8.92
CA ASP A 146 3.08 -10.23 7.75
C ASP A 146 2.01 -9.70 6.80
N ALA A 147 0.88 -9.20 7.31
CA ALA A 147 -0.15 -8.56 6.50
C ALA A 147 0.37 -7.30 5.78
N LEU A 148 1.09 -6.41 6.47
CA LEU A 148 1.72 -5.24 5.86
C LEU A 148 2.70 -5.62 4.76
N LYS A 149 3.55 -6.63 5.02
CA LYS A 149 4.52 -7.15 4.02
C LYS A 149 3.82 -7.71 2.79
N ASN A 150 2.76 -8.50 2.97
CA ASN A 150 1.99 -9.06 1.86
C ASN A 150 1.38 -7.96 0.98
N ILE A 151 0.77 -6.95 1.60
CA ILE A 151 0.17 -5.82 0.88
C ILE A 151 1.23 -5.09 0.05
N LEU A 152 2.37 -4.72 0.65
CA LEU A 152 3.44 -4.01 -0.04
C LEU A 152 4.08 -4.84 -1.17
N LEU A 153 4.25 -6.15 -0.95
CA LEU A 153 4.79 -7.07 -1.96
C LEU A 153 3.86 -7.23 -3.15
N ILE A 154 2.57 -7.46 -2.88
CA ILE A 154 1.54 -7.58 -3.94
C ILE A 154 1.48 -6.26 -4.72
N PHE A 155 1.46 -5.12 -4.03
CA PHE A 155 1.48 -3.81 -4.68
C PHE A 155 2.70 -3.63 -5.60
N ALA A 156 3.90 -3.92 -5.10
CA ALA A 156 5.14 -3.75 -5.84
C ALA A 156 5.21 -4.66 -7.09
N LYS A 157 4.69 -5.89 -6.98
CA LYS A 157 4.62 -6.85 -8.10
C LYS A 157 3.59 -6.44 -9.16
N LEU A 158 2.43 -5.91 -8.74
CA LEU A 158 1.39 -5.44 -9.65
C LEU A 158 1.74 -4.12 -10.34
N ASN A 159 2.64 -3.32 -9.76
CA ASN A 159 3.02 -2.01 -10.27
C ASN A 159 4.54 -1.94 -10.57
N PRO A 160 5.05 -2.65 -11.59
CA PRO A 160 6.49 -2.77 -11.85
C PRO A 160 7.18 -1.45 -12.20
N GLY A 161 6.43 -0.42 -12.61
CA GLY A 161 6.94 0.94 -12.88
C GLY A 161 7.18 1.78 -11.62
N ILE A 162 6.47 1.51 -10.52
CA ILE A 162 6.65 2.20 -9.23
C ILE A 162 7.45 1.33 -8.27
N ARG A 163 7.11 0.03 -8.20
CA ARG A 163 7.58 -0.94 -7.21
C ARG A 163 7.35 -0.43 -5.78
N TYR A 164 8.14 -0.92 -4.83
CA TYR A 164 8.16 -0.41 -3.48
C TYR A 164 9.15 0.74 -3.36
N VAL A 165 8.70 1.82 -2.73
CA VAL A 165 9.54 2.97 -2.36
C VAL A 165 9.54 3.09 -0.83
N GLN A 166 10.71 3.25 -0.25
CA GLN A 166 10.87 3.43 1.20
C GLN A 166 9.98 4.57 1.70
N GLY A 167 9.17 4.29 2.72
CA GLY A 167 8.16 5.21 3.25
C GLY A 167 6.72 4.81 2.94
N MET A 168 6.49 3.99 1.90
CA MET A 168 5.17 3.40 1.62
C MET A 168 4.62 2.61 2.81
N ASN A 169 5.49 1.96 3.59
CA ASN A 169 5.14 1.29 4.83
C ASN A 169 4.47 2.22 5.86
N GLU A 170 4.92 3.48 5.94
CA GLU A 170 4.38 4.49 6.88
C GLU A 170 3.04 5.04 6.40
N VAL A 171 2.83 5.14 5.08
CA VAL A 171 1.55 5.53 4.47
C VAL A 171 0.53 4.40 4.62
N LEU A 172 0.96 3.14 4.54
CA LEU A 172 0.11 1.97 4.70
C LEU A 172 -0.37 1.78 6.15
N ALA A 173 0.48 2.08 7.13
CA ALA A 173 0.25 1.75 8.53
C ALA A 173 -1.04 2.34 9.12
N PRO A 174 -1.40 3.63 8.93
CA PRO A 174 -2.66 4.18 9.42
C PRO A 174 -3.89 3.47 8.86
N LEU A 175 -3.91 3.16 7.56
CA LEU A 175 -5.02 2.44 6.91
C LEU A 175 -5.22 1.06 7.56
N PHE A 176 -4.13 0.29 7.66
CA PHE A 176 -4.17 -1.05 8.21
C PHE A 176 -4.59 -1.05 9.68
N TYR A 177 -4.06 -0.12 10.49
CA TYR A 177 -4.44 0.02 11.88
C TYR A 177 -5.93 0.29 12.05
N VAL A 178 -6.48 1.22 11.27
CA VAL A 178 -7.90 1.57 11.35
C VAL A 178 -8.77 0.37 10.97
N PHE A 179 -8.46 -0.33 9.88
CA PHE A 179 -9.30 -1.46 9.43
C PHE A 179 -9.13 -2.72 10.29
N LYS A 180 -7.95 -2.95 10.85
CA LYS A 180 -7.71 -4.12 11.71
C LYS A 180 -8.35 -3.98 13.09
N ASN A 181 -8.51 -2.75 13.58
CA ASN A 181 -9.22 -2.44 14.82
C ASN A 181 -10.70 -2.10 14.59
N ASP A 182 -11.28 -2.50 13.46
CA ASP A 182 -12.73 -2.40 13.23
C ASP A 182 -13.47 -3.23 14.30
N PRO A 183 -14.50 -2.66 14.98
CA PRO A 183 -15.27 -3.41 15.97
C PRO A 183 -16.08 -4.57 15.36
N ASP A 184 -16.32 -4.57 14.05
CA ASP A 184 -16.89 -5.71 13.34
C ASP A 184 -15.78 -6.72 13.01
N GLU A 185 -15.81 -7.87 13.68
CA GLU A 185 -14.82 -8.93 13.53
C GLU A 185 -14.73 -9.46 12.08
N GLU A 186 -15.83 -9.45 11.33
CA GLU A 186 -15.82 -9.88 9.93
C GLU A 186 -14.98 -8.90 9.10
N ASN A 187 -15.19 -7.60 9.29
CA ASN A 187 -14.40 -6.58 8.60
C ASN A 187 -12.93 -6.60 9.04
N ALA A 188 -12.66 -6.76 10.33
CA ALA A 188 -11.30 -6.86 10.86
C ALA A 188 -10.55 -8.10 10.36
N ALA A 189 -11.25 -9.20 10.06
CA ALA A 189 -10.66 -10.39 9.44
C ALA A 189 -10.19 -10.13 8.01
N PHE A 190 -10.89 -9.28 7.26
CA PHE A 190 -10.54 -8.90 5.88
C PHE A 190 -9.75 -7.58 5.77
N ALA A 191 -9.28 -7.04 6.90
CA ALA A 191 -8.54 -5.79 6.94
C ALA A 191 -7.36 -5.75 5.97
N GLU A 192 -6.64 -6.86 5.77
CA GLU A 192 -5.51 -6.93 4.81
C GLU A 192 -5.94 -6.60 3.37
N ALA A 193 -7.05 -7.20 2.90
CA ALA A 193 -7.58 -6.96 1.56
C ALA A 193 -8.16 -5.55 1.40
N ASP A 194 -8.96 -5.11 2.39
CA ASP A 194 -9.57 -3.79 2.38
C ASP A 194 -8.49 -2.68 2.40
N THR A 195 -7.42 -2.90 3.17
CA THR A 195 -6.25 -2.01 3.21
C THR A 195 -5.56 -1.93 1.86
N PHE A 196 -5.31 -3.08 1.20
CA PHE A 196 -4.65 -3.10 -0.10
C PHE A 196 -5.37 -2.21 -1.12
N PHE A 197 -6.69 -2.35 -1.29
CA PHE A 197 -7.41 -1.53 -2.26
C PHE A 197 -7.48 -0.06 -1.86
N CYS A 198 -7.73 0.25 -0.58
CA CYS A 198 -7.69 1.63 -0.11
C CYS A 198 -6.31 2.28 -0.30
N PHE A 199 -5.24 1.50 -0.14
CA PHE A 199 -3.87 1.95 -0.37
C PHE A 199 -3.61 2.19 -1.86
N VAL A 200 -4.10 1.32 -2.75
CA VAL A 200 -4.02 1.51 -4.21
C VAL A 200 -4.79 2.77 -4.64
N GLU A 201 -6.00 3.00 -4.13
CA GLU A 201 -6.78 4.21 -4.44
C GLU A 201 -6.14 5.48 -3.87
N LEU A 202 -5.56 5.40 -2.67
CA LEU A 202 -4.82 6.52 -2.09
C LEU A 202 -3.62 6.86 -3.00
N LEU A 203 -2.81 5.85 -3.32
CA LEU A 203 -1.62 6.03 -4.14
C LEU A 203 -1.93 6.38 -5.58
N SER A 204 -3.03 5.93 -6.19
CA SER A 204 -3.42 6.31 -7.55
C SER A 204 -3.54 7.83 -7.68
N GLY A 205 -4.01 8.50 -6.62
CA GLY A 205 -4.04 9.96 -6.55
C GLY A 205 -2.68 10.62 -6.32
N PHE A 206 -1.66 9.86 -5.93
CA PHE A 206 -0.30 10.34 -5.63
C PHE A 206 0.78 9.69 -6.50
N GLN A 207 0.41 8.94 -7.55
CA GLN A 207 1.37 8.17 -8.36
C GLN A 207 2.49 9.07 -8.91
N ASP A 208 2.17 10.31 -9.28
CA ASP A 208 3.16 11.29 -9.73
C ASP A 208 4.23 11.58 -8.66
N ASN A 209 3.92 11.55 -7.37
CA ASN A 209 4.91 11.80 -6.31
C ASN A 209 5.90 10.64 -6.12
N PHE A 210 5.52 9.41 -6.47
CA PHE A 210 6.32 8.20 -6.28
C PHE A 210 7.02 7.74 -7.57
N CYS A 211 6.37 7.88 -8.73
CA CYS A 211 6.96 7.63 -10.05
C CYS A 211 8.15 8.57 -10.34
N GLN A 212 8.17 9.77 -9.74
CA GLN A 212 9.10 10.85 -10.09
C GLN A 212 10.38 10.91 -9.24
N GLN A 213 10.84 9.79 -8.69
CA GLN A 213 12.23 9.75 -8.19
C GLN A 213 13.28 9.99 -9.30
N LEU A 214 12.90 10.21 -10.56
CA LEU A 214 13.80 10.26 -11.70
C LEU A 214 13.79 11.50 -12.61
N ASP A 215 12.81 12.42 -12.57
CA ASP A 215 12.82 13.53 -13.53
C ASP A 215 12.94 14.91 -12.89
N ASN A 216 13.85 15.71 -13.46
CA ASN A 216 13.96 17.17 -13.29
C ASN A 216 12.74 17.93 -13.87
N SER A 217 11.54 17.34 -13.83
CA SER A 217 10.34 17.92 -14.40
C SER A 217 9.81 19.06 -13.52
N ILE A 218 9.17 20.01 -14.18
CA ILE A 218 8.54 21.19 -13.58
C ILE A 218 7.18 20.82 -12.94
N VAL A 219 6.69 19.60 -13.17
CA VAL A 219 5.33 19.15 -12.87
C VAL A 219 5.44 17.92 -11.97
N GLY A 220 5.64 18.15 -10.67
CA GLY A 220 5.93 17.08 -9.71
C GLY A 220 6.00 17.50 -8.25
N ILE A 221 6.56 16.64 -7.38
CA ILE A 221 6.78 16.92 -5.94
C ILE A 221 7.48 18.27 -5.69
N ARG A 222 8.40 18.66 -6.59
CA ARG A 222 9.08 19.96 -6.54
C ARG A 222 8.10 21.12 -6.66
N SER A 223 7.10 21.03 -7.54
CA SER A 223 6.07 22.07 -7.68
C SER A 223 5.20 22.18 -6.43
N THR A 224 4.88 21.06 -5.77
CA THR A 224 4.17 21.07 -4.49
C THR A 224 5.01 21.72 -3.39
N ILE A 225 6.30 21.43 -3.33
CA ILE A 225 7.24 22.08 -2.39
C ILE A 225 7.34 23.58 -2.69
N THR A 226 7.43 23.98 -3.97
CA THR A 226 7.43 25.40 -4.36
C THR A 226 6.14 26.09 -3.96
N ARG A 227 4.98 25.46 -4.16
CA ARG A 227 3.69 25.99 -3.73
C ARG A 227 3.63 26.13 -2.21
N LEU A 228 4.13 25.15 -1.46
CA LEU A 228 4.24 25.25 0.00
C LEU A 228 5.10 26.46 0.43
N SER A 229 6.25 26.66 -0.23
CA SER A 229 7.10 27.83 0.03
C SER A 229 6.38 29.15 -0.29
N GLN A 230 5.63 29.21 -1.40
CA GLN A 230 4.82 30.38 -1.75
C GLN A 230 3.74 30.66 -0.71
N LEU A 231 3.01 29.65 -0.26
CA LEU A 231 2.01 29.78 0.81
C LEU A 231 2.65 30.26 2.11
N LEU A 232 3.83 29.73 2.48
CA LEU A 232 4.56 30.21 3.65
C LEU A 232 4.91 31.69 3.51
N LYS A 233 5.38 32.12 2.35
CA LYS A 233 5.68 33.53 2.08
C LYS A 233 4.45 34.43 2.19
N GLU A 234 3.31 33.97 1.67
CA GLU A 234 2.06 34.73 1.68
C GLU A 234 1.47 34.89 3.09
N HIS A 235 1.63 33.88 3.94
CA HIS A 235 1.05 33.86 5.28
C HIS A 235 2.02 34.29 6.40
N ASP A 236 3.32 34.07 6.23
CA ASP A 236 4.37 34.40 7.19
C ASP A 236 5.70 34.72 6.47
N GLU A 237 5.76 35.93 5.90
CA GLU A 237 6.92 36.38 5.15
C GLU A 237 8.20 36.45 6.01
N GLU A 238 8.08 36.73 7.31
CA GLU A 238 9.23 36.80 8.23
C GLU A 238 9.89 35.42 8.36
N LEU A 239 9.10 34.38 8.65
CA LEU A 239 9.59 33.02 8.73
C LEU A 239 10.15 32.55 7.38
N TRP A 240 9.45 32.82 6.28
CA TRP A 240 9.91 32.47 4.93
C TRP A 240 11.28 33.10 4.62
N ARG A 241 11.47 34.40 4.89
CA ARG A 241 12.75 35.09 4.68
C ARG A 241 13.86 34.50 5.55
N HIS A 242 13.55 34.18 6.80
CA HIS A 242 14.53 33.55 7.70
C HIS A 242 15.00 32.19 7.17
N LEU A 243 14.07 31.35 6.72
CA LEU A 243 14.38 30.02 6.18
C LEU A 243 15.14 30.09 4.84
N GLU A 244 14.61 30.83 3.85
CA GLU A 244 15.19 30.80 2.50
C GLU A 244 16.37 31.77 2.31
N VAL A 245 16.32 32.96 2.91
CA VAL A 245 17.32 34.01 2.65
C VAL A 245 18.40 34.02 3.72
N THR A 246 18.02 34.03 5.00
CA THR A 246 18.98 34.14 6.11
C THR A 246 19.73 32.83 6.35
N THR A 247 19.00 31.72 6.48
CA THR A 247 19.58 30.42 6.81
C THR A 247 19.85 29.55 5.58
N GLN A 248 19.28 29.91 4.41
CA GLN A 248 19.44 29.20 3.14
C GLN A 248 19.05 27.72 3.21
N VAL A 249 18.04 27.41 4.03
CA VAL A 249 17.48 26.06 4.14
C VAL A 249 16.59 25.80 2.94
N ASN A 250 16.99 24.84 2.10
CA ASN A 250 16.18 24.44 0.95
C ASN A 250 14.89 23.74 1.43
N PRO A 251 13.69 24.20 1.00
CA PRO A 251 12.41 23.59 1.35
C PRO A 251 12.31 22.08 1.13
N GLN A 252 13.04 21.55 0.14
CA GLN A 252 13.08 20.13 -0.14
C GLN A 252 13.59 19.29 1.04
N PHE A 253 14.46 19.83 1.90
CA PHE A 253 15.04 19.06 3.01
C PHE A 253 14.05 18.80 4.16
N TYR A 254 13.04 19.64 4.35
CA TYR A 254 12.01 19.41 5.37
C TYR A 254 10.67 18.96 4.75
N ALA A 255 10.25 19.58 3.65
CA ALA A 255 8.90 19.38 3.11
C ALA A 255 8.76 18.10 2.28
N PHE A 256 9.85 17.57 1.71
CA PHE A 256 9.78 16.39 0.87
C PHE A 256 9.16 15.22 1.63
N ARG A 257 9.67 14.92 2.83
CA ARG A 257 9.15 13.84 3.68
C ARG A 257 7.71 14.12 4.13
N TRP A 258 7.41 15.36 4.49
CA TRP A 258 6.07 15.78 4.92
C TRP A 258 5.00 15.48 3.86
N ILE A 259 5.29 15.84 2.60
CA ILE A 259 4.34 15.67 1.50
C ILE A 259 4.29 14.20 1.05
N THR A 260 5.46 13.58 0.82
CA THR A 260 5.53 12.20 0.29
C THR A 260 5.00 11.15 1.26
N LEU A 261 5.10 11.40 2.58
CA LEU A 261 4.58 10.50 3.60
C LEU A 261 3.25 10.98 4.20
N LEU A 262 2.62 12.01 3.64
CA LEU A 262 1.35 12.55 4.15
C LEU A 262 1.39 12.78 5.67
N LEU A 263 2.49 13.36 6.14
CA LEU A 263 2.76 13.74 7.54
C LEU A 263 2.76 12.57 8.55
N THR A 264 2.79 11.30 8.11
CA THR A 264 2.73 10.13 9.01
C THR A 264 3.94 9.96 9.94
N GLN A 265 4.99 10.77 9.77
CA GLN A 265 6.16 10.74 10.65
C GLN A 265 6.40 12.05 11.42
N GLU A 266 5.49 13.01 11.35
CA GLU A 266 5.66 14.31 12.06
C GLU A 266 4.91 14.37 13.39
N PHE A 267 3.91 13.51 13.56
CA PHE A 267 2.96 13.58 14.67
C PHE A 267 2.82 12.24 15.38
N ASN A 268 2.27 12.27 16.59
CA ASN A 268 1.92 11.04 17.29
C ASN A 268 0.83 10.30 16.54
N PHE A 269 0.77 8.97 16.69
CA PHE A 269 -0.12 8.14 15.88
C PHE A 269 -1.60 8.52 16.00
N SER A 270 -2.06 8.90 17.19
CA SER A 270 -3.42 9.42 17.37
C SER A 270 -3.68 10.68 16.53
N ASP A 271 -2.73 11.61 16.49
CA ASP A 271 -2.86 12.86 15.73
C ASP A 271 -2.81 12.59 14.22
N ILE A 272 -2.00 11.62 13.77
CA ILE A 272 -1.97 11.16 12.38
C ILE A 272 -3.37 10.75 11.94
N LEU A 273 -4.09 9.95 12.73
CA LEU A 273 -5.45 9.52 12.37
C LEU A 273 -6.42 10.71 12.22
N HIS A 274 -6.32 11.73 13.07
CA HIS A 274 -7.15 12.93 12.97
C HIS A 274 -6.79 13.79 11.75
N ILE A 275 -5.50 13.98 11.48
CA ILE A 275 -5.02 14.69 10.28
C ILE A 275 -5.51 13.96 9.03
N TRP A 276 -5.45 12.63 9.02
CA TRP A 276 -5.91 11.81 7.91
C TRP A 276 -7.43 11.86 7.72
N ASP A 277 -8.22 11.94 8.80
CA ASP A 277 -9.66 12.21 8.71
C ASP A 277 -9.92 13.49 7.88
N ILE A 278 -9.10 14.53 8.05
CA ILE A 278 -9.20 15.80 7.31
C ILE A 278 -8.71 15.65 5.87
N ILE A 279 -7.51 15.09 5.67
CA ILE A 279 -6.89 14.92 4.33
C ILE A 279 -7.81 14.12 3.41
N LEU A 280 -8.36 13.00 3.90
CA LEU A 280 -9.23 12.13 3.10
C LEU A 280 -10.61 12.77 2.83
N SER A 281 -11.03 13.69 3.69
CA SER A 281 -12.31 14.38 3.58
C SER A 281 -12.30 15.52 2.58
N ASP A 282 -11.14 15.98 2.11
CA ASP A 282 -11.06 17.08 1.16
C ASP A 282 -11.90 16.79 -0.11
N PRO A 283 -12.83 17.68 -0.52
CA PRO A 283 -13.74 17.48 -1.64
C PRO A 283 -13.07 17.51 -3.01
N GLU A 284 -11.89 18.12 -3.12
CA GLU A 284 -11.08 18.10 -4.33
C GLU A 284 -10.00 16.99 -4.24
N GLY A 285 -10.13 16.12 -3.23
CA GLY A 285 -9.34 14.93 -3.01
C GLY A 285 -8.00 15.21 -2.34
N PRO A 286 -7.24 14.15 -2.01
CA PRO A 286 -5.89 14.31 -1.46
C PRO A 286 -4.97 15.12 -2.39
N GLN A 287 -5.30 15.21 -3.68
CA GLN A 287 -4.58 15.97 -4.71
C GLN A 287 -4.72 17.50 -4.57
N HIS A 288 -5.83 17.99 -4.02
CA HIS A 288 -6.10 19.42 -3.94
C HIS A 288 -5.64 20.08 -2.63
N VAL A 289 -5.54 19.32 -1.54
CA VAL A 289 -4.79 19.75 -0.33
C VAL A 289 -3.38 20.27 -0.74
N TRP A 290 -2.85 19.74 -1.85
CA TRP A 290 -1.57 20.10 -2.44
C TRP A 290 -1.65 20.88 -3.76
N GLY A 291 -2.86 21.15 -4.28
CA GLY A 291 -3.07 22.13 -5.34
C GLY A 291 -2.84 21.71 -6.79
N TRP A 292 -3.23 20.51 -7.19
CA TRP A 292 -2.94 19.96 -8.53
C TRP A 292 -4.09 20.09 -9.54
N PRO A 293 -3.82 20.38 -10.84
CA PRO A 293 -4.81 20.22 -11.90
C PRO A 293 -4.89 18.77 -12.39
N LEU A 294 -6.12 18.24 -12.47
CA LEU A 294 -6.43 16.87 -12.95
C LEU A 294 -5.71 16.54 -14.27
N PRO A 295 -4.92 15.46 -14.35
CA PRO A 295 -4.59 14.85 -15.63
C PRO A 295 -5.85 14.15 -16.14
N SER A 296 -6.43 14.71 -17.19
CA SER A 296 -7.39 13.98 -18.02
C SER A 296 -6.69 12.79 -18.67
N ALA A 297 -7.27 11.61 -18.44
CA ALA A 297 -7.04 10.34 -19.15
C ALA A 297 -5.92 9.44 -18.62
N ILE A 298 -6.29 8.39 -17.87
CA ILE A 298 -5.90 7.00 -18.16
C ILE A 298 -7.10 6.09 -17.81
N CYS A 299 -7.98 5.88 -18.79
CA CYS A 299 -8.89 4.74 -18.86
C CYS A 299 -8.89 4.29 -20.31
N HIS A 300 -7.92 3.45 -20.65
CA HIS A 300 -7.97 2.46 -21.73
C HIS A 300 -7.01 1.33 -21.39
#